data_AF-A0A8T6MQI4-F1
#
_entry.id   AF-A0A8T6MQI4-F1
#
_cell.length_a   1.000
_cell.length_b   1.000
_cell.length_c   1.000
_cell.angle_alpha   90.00
_cell.angle_beta   90.00
_cell.angle_gamma   90.00
#
_symmetry.space_group_name_H-M   'P 1'
#
loop_
_entity.id
_entity.type
_entity.pdbx_description
1 polymer ?
#
loop_
_entity_poly.entity_id
_entity_poly.type
_entity_poly.pdbx_seq_one_letter_code
_entity_poly.pdbx_strand_id
1 'polypeptide(L)'
;MNPFSDIIVYVVAFLAGLASTLLMTLYEIPIWKRFGLKGVLEWHENQVLSTRFFRLSESDLHIKGIFLLHFANGGLGGVGFVFALMIFPITTNTIVPGIAYGVFLWIVTLVPIHKPITGITPWKHPDGMIPMIASLIGHLIYGVTLGMIFWLVPISS
;
A
#
# COMPACT_ATOMS: atom_id res chain seq x y z
N MET A 1 8.75 20.72 19.88
CA MET A 1 9.19 19.41 19.35
C MET A 1 10.66 19.51 18.97
N ASN A 2 11.43 18.47 19.27
CA ASN A 2 12.86 18.43 18.92
C ASN A 2 12.97 17.90 17.49
N PRO A 3 13.61 18.63 16.55
CA PRO A 3 13.68 18.19 15.15
C PRO A 3 14.33 16.79 14.97
N PHE A 4 15.17 16.37 15.91
CA PHE A 4 15.76 15.02 15.90
C PHE A 4 14.79 13.92 16.32
N SER A 5 13.83 14.20 17.23
CA SER A 5 12.79 13.21 17.56
C SER A 5 11.84 13.00 16.38
N ASP A 6 11.56 14.07 15.64
CA ASP A 6 10.59 14.05 14.55
C ASP A 6 11.10 13.24 13.35
N ILE A 7 12.39 13.38 12.99
CA ILE A 7 12.99 12.59 11.90
C ILE A 7 12.95 11.08 12.21
N ILE A 8 13.26 10.69 13.46
CA ILE A 8 13.25 9.28 13.86
C ILE A 8 11.84 8.69 13.73
N VAL A 9 10.80 9.43 14.15
CA VAL A 9 9.40 9.02 14.00
C VAL A 9 9.08 8.69 12.54
N TYR A 10 9.44 9.56 11.60
CA TYR A 10 9.14 9.36 10.18
C TYR A 10 9.96 8.22 9.56
N VAL A 11 11.20 8.02 9.98
CA VAL A 11 12.01 6.88 9.54
C VAL A 11 11.41 5.56 10.03
N VAL A 12 11.03 5.48 11.31
CA VAL A 12 10.36 4.30 11.87
C VAL A 12 9.03 4.04 11.15
N ALA A 13 8.25 5.08 10.89
CA ALA A 13 7.00 4.98 10.15
C ALA A 13 7.19 4.44 8.73
N PHE A 14 8.21 4.94 8.02
CA PHE A 14 8.56 4.46 6.70
C PHE A 14 8.95 2.98 6.72
N LEU A 15 9.81 2.57 7.66
CA LEU A 15 10.23 1.18 7.82
C LEU A 15 9.05 0.26 8.20
N ALA A 16 8.13 0.73 9.04
CA ALA A 16 6.91 0.02 9.38
C ALA A 16 6.01 -0.16 8.15
N GLY A 17 5.88 0.87 7.32
CA GLY A 17 5.19 0.80 6.03
C GLY A 17 5.81 -0.25 5.09
N LEU A 18 7.15 -0.28 4.98
CA LEU A 18 7.85 -1.31 4.19
C LEU A 18 7.58 -2.73 4.71
N ALA A 19 7.59 -2.93 6.03
CA ALA A 19 7.29 -4.22 6.64
C ALA A 19 5.84 -4.66 6.39
N SER A 20 4.88 -3.74 6.50
CA SER A 20 3.48 -4.00 6.16
C SER A 20 3.29 -4.35 4.68
N THR A 21 3.98 -3.64 3.80
CA THR A 21 3.97 -3.94 2.35
C THR A 21 4.59 -5.29 2.04
N LEU A 22 5.63 -5.72 2.75
CA LEU A 22 6.17 -7.06 2.60
C LEU A 22 5.10 -8.13 2.89
N LEU A 23 4.33 -7.99 3.97
CA LEU A 23 3.27 -8.96 4.29
C LEU A 23 2.12 -8.93 3.27
N MET A 24 1.72 -7.74 2.81
CA MET A 24 0.77 -7.58 1.70
C MET A 24 1.29 -8.28 0.42
N THR A 25 2.54 -8.04 0.05
CA THR A 25 3.19 -8.69 -1.10
C THR A 25 3.18 -10.22 -0.97
N LEU A 26 3.49 -10.77 0.20
CA LEU A 26 3.47 -12.23 0.42
C LEU A 26 2.08 -12.83 0.19
N TYR A 27 1.03 -12.12 0.58
CA TYR A 27 -0.35 -12.48 0.29
C TYR A 27 -0.70 -12.37 -1.20
N GLU A 28 -0.17 -11.37 -1.90
CA GLU A 28 -0.46 -11.12 -3.32
C GLU A 28 0.25 -12.09 -4.27
N ILE A 29 1.42 -12.62 -3.92
CA ILE A 29 2.18 -13.60 -4.74
C ILE A 29 1.32 -14.76 -5.26
N PRO A 30 0.55 -15.51 -4.42
CA PRO A 30 -0.28 -16.60 -4.93
C PRO A 30 -1.40 -16.11 -5.88
N ILE A 31 -1.90 -14.89 -5.69
CA ILE A 31 -2.94 -14.28 -6.54
C ILE A 31 -2.34 -13.94 -7.89
N TRP A 32 -1.17 -13.28 -7.91
CA TRP A 32 -0.42 -13.01 -9.14
C TRP A 32 -0.08 -14.29 -9.90
N LYS A 33 0.38 -15.34 -9.20
CA LYS A 33 0.68 -16.65 -9.83
C LYS A 33 -0.56 -17.28 -10.48
N ARG A 34 -1.76 -17.04 -9.94
CA ARG A 34 -3.00 -17.65 -10.43
C ARG A 34 -3.72 -16.83 -11.50
N PHE A 35 -3.72 -15.51 -11.36
CA PHE A 35 -4.54 -14.59 -12.17
C PHE A 35 -3.70 -13.61 -13.00
N GLY A 36 -2.37 -13.72 -12.92
CA GLY A 36 -1.45 -12.81 -13.60
C GLY A 36 -1.47 -11.40 -13.00
N LEU A 37 -0.86 -10.46 -13.72
CA LEU A 37 -0.64 -9.11 -13.21
C LEU A 37 -1.95 -8.35 -12.94
N LYS A 38 -2.97 -8.55 -13.77
CA LYS A 38 -4.30 -7.91 -13.58
C LYS A 38 -5.03 -8.43 -12.34
N GLY A 39 -4.61 -9.58 -11.81
CA GLY A 39 -5.11 -10.11 -10.54
C GLY A 39 -4.69 -9.32 -9.31
N VAL A 40 -3.63 -8.51 -9.42
CA VAL A 40 -3.09 -7.67 -8.34
C VAL A 40 -3.03 -6.23 -8.84
N LEU A 41 -4.06 -5.46 -8.51
CA LEU A 41 -4.32 -4.14 -9.12
C LEU A 41 -3.17 -3.16 -8.91
N GLU A 42 -2.57 -3.20 -7.72
CA GLU A 42 -1.44 -2.37 -7.29
C GLU A 42 -0.20 -2.68 -8.13
N TRP A 43 0.04 -3.96 -8.45
CA TRP A 43 1.19 -4.36 -9.27
C TRP A 43 0.97 -4.02 -10.73
N HIS A 44 -0.28 -4.12 -11.21
CA HIS A 44 -0.65 -3.68 -12.55
C HIS A 44 -0.45 -2.17 -12.71
N GLU A 45 -0.88 -1.36 -11.75
CA GLU A 45 -0.62 0.08 -11.71
C GLU A 45 0.88 0.37 -11.74
N ASN A 46 1.65 -0.30 -10.87
CA ASN A 46 3.09 -0.07 -10.79
C ASN A 46 3.85 -0.51 -12.04
N GLN A 47 3.40 -1.56 -12.73
CA GLN A 47 3.93 -1.93 -14.05
C GLN A 47 3.70 -0.80 -15.06
N VAL A 48 2.46 -0.30 -15.17
CA VAL A 48 2.11 0.76 -16.13
C VAL A 48 2.83 2.08 -15.81
N LEU A 49 2.96 2.42 -14.53
CA LEU A 49 3.76 3.58 -14.12
C LEU A 49 5.24 3.38 -14.43
N SER A 50 5.79 2.20 -14.16
CA SER A 50 7.21 1.91 -14.43
C SER A 50 7.52 1.98 -15.93
N THR A 51 6.67 1.42 -16.79
CA THR A 51 6.87 1.50 -18.25
C THR A 51 6.83 2.95 -18.73
N ARG A 52 5.89 3.76 -18.22
CA ARG A 52 5.78 5.18 -18.59
C ARG A 52 6.94 6.03 -18.06
N PHE A 53 7.27 5.94 -16.77
CA PHE A 53 8.31 6.77 -16.16
C PHE A 53 9.70 6.45 -16.67
N PHE A 54 10.01 5.16 -16.86
CA PHE A 54 11.32 4.72 -17.31
C PHE A 54 11.40 4.45 -18.82
N ARG A 55 10.32 4.72 -19.57
CA ARG A 55 10.20 4.50 -21.03
C ARG A 55 10.58 3.08 -21.45
N LEU A 56 10.11 2.10 -20.67
CA LEU A 56 10.39 0.68 -20.88
C LEU A 56 9.36 0.06 -21.84
N SER A 57 9.72 -1.08 -22.44
CA SER A 57 8.80 -1.81 -23.31
C SER A 57 7.56 -2.27 -22.55
N GLU A 58 6.38 -2.10 -23.14
CA GLU A 58 5.11 -2.59 -22.57
C GLU A 58 4.93 -4.11 -22.72
N SER A 59 5.70 -4.76 -23.61
CA SER A 59 5.66 -6.22 -23.81
C SER A 59 6.26 -7.00 -22.64
N ASP A 60 7.09 -6.36 -21.82
CA ASP A 60 7.95 -7.01 -20.84
C ASP A 60 7.43 -6.77 -19.43
N LEU A 61 7.62 -7.76 -18.55
CA LEU A 61 7.29 -7.63 -17.14
C LEU A 61 8.44 -6.99 -16.36
N HIS A 62 8.22 -5.79 -15.82
CA HIS A 62 9.24 -5.00 -15.13
C HIS A 62 9.17 -5.18 -13.62
N ILE A 63 9.48 -6.39 -13.16
CA ILE A 63 9.44 -6.79 -11.75
C ILE A 63 10.15 -5.79 -10.81
N LYS A 64 11.32 -5.28 -11.22
CA LYS A 64 12.07 -4.29 -10.43
C LYS A 64 11.29 -2.99 -10.24
N GLY A 65 10.64 -2.49 -11.30
CA GLY A 65 9.83 -1.28 -11.24
C GLY A 65 8.55 -1.49 -10.42
N ILE A 66 7.88 -2.63 -10.62
CA ILE A 66 6.69 -3.04 -9.85
C ILE A 66 6.99 -2.98 -8.35
N PHE A 67 8.02 -3.70 -7.90
CA PHE A 67 8.33 -3.76 -6.47
C PHE A 67 8.96 -2.48 -5.94
N LEU A 68 9.77 -1.76 -6.71
CA LEU A 68 10.28 -0.45 -6.30
C LEU A 68 9.13 0.49 -5.93
N LEU A 69 8.15 0.64 -6.83
CA LEU A 69 7.01 1.52 -6.60
C LEU A 69 6.10 0.98 -5.50
N HIS A 70 5.88 -0.34 -5.43
CA HIS A 70 5.04 -0.95 -4.40
C HIS A 70 5.59 -0.69 -2.99
N PHE A 71 6.89 -0.91 -2.79
CA PHE A 71 7.54 -0.64 -1.50
C PHE A 71 7.69 0.86 -1.24
N ALA A 72 7.96 1.70 -2.25
CA ALA A 72 7.99 3.15 -2.06
C ALA A 72 6.64 3.69 -1.59
N ASN A 73 5.55 3.31 -2.26
CA ASN A 73 4.18 3.67 -1.87
C ASN A 73 3.84 3.13 -0.48
N GLY A 74 4.24 1.90 -0.20
CA GLY A 74 4.12 1.26 1.11
C GLY A 74 4.79 2.00 2.25
N GLY A 75 6.05 2.37 2.08
CA GLY A 75 6.80 3.15 3.06
C GLY A 75 6.20 4.54 3.26
N LEU A 76 5.84 5.24 2.17
CA LEU A 76 5.18 6.54 2.25
C LEU A 76 3.79 6.46 2.90
N GLY A 77 3.05 5.36 2.70
CA GLY A 77 1.81 5.09 3.42
C GLY A 77 2.02 4.97 4.94
N GLY A 78 3.16 4.40 5.38
CA GLY A 78 3.51 4.33 6.79
C GLY A 78 3.69 5.72 7.41
N VAL A 79 4.39 6.60 6.69
CA VAL A 79 4.53 8.02 7.07
C VAL A 79 3.17 8.73 7.08
N GLY A 80 2.32 8.46 6.07
CA GLY A 80 0.96 8.98 6.00
C GLY A 80 0.08 8.58 7.19
N PHE A 81 0.26 7.37 7.72
CA PHE A 81 -0.45 6.92 8.92
C PHE A 81 -0.07 7.71 10.16
N VAL A 82 1.22 8.06 10.33
CA VAL A 82 1.65 8.95 11.43
C VAL A 82 0.98 10.32 11.33
N PHE A 83 0.92 10.90 10.13
CA PHE A 83 0.18 12.16 9.94
C PHE A 83 -1.31 12.01 10.28
N ALA A 84 -1.93 10.88 9.94
CA ALA A 84 -3.31 10.61 10.33
C ALA A 84 -3.48 10.55 11.86
N LEU A 85 -2.55 9.91 12.59
CA LEU A 85 -2.58 9.86 14.06
C LEU A 85 -2.31 11.22 14.72
N MET A 86 -1.57 12.11 14.05
CA MET A 86 -1.39 13.49 14.53
C MET A 86 -2.66 14.33 14.40
N ILE A 87 -3.45 14.11 13.35
CA ILE A 87 -4.72 14.80 13.12
C ILE A 87 -5.83 14.20 13.99
N PHE A 88 -5.83 12.88 14.14
CA PHE A 88 -6.77 12.11 14.93
C PHE A 88 -6.04 11.44 16.10
N PRO A 89 -5.86 12.14 17.24
CA PRO A 89 -5.06 11.64 18.35
C PRO A 89 -5.76 10.46 19.04
N ILE A 90 -5.36 9.24 18.66
CA ILE A 90 -5.89 7.98 19.21
C ILE A 90 -4.84 7.38 20.14
N THR A 91 -5.19 7.22 21.41
CA THR A 91 -4.20 7.04 22.49
C THR A 91 -4.06 5.62 23.04
N THR A 92 -4.78 4.62 22.51
CA THR A 92 -4.84 3.30 23.14
C THR A 92 -4.60 2.12 22.19
N ASN A 93 -5.36 2.01 21.10
CA ASN A 93 -5.27 0.90 20.17
C ASN A 93 -5.18 1.41 18.73
N THR A 94 -4.00 1.28 18.12
CA THR A 94 -3.71 1.69 16.75
C THR A 94 -4.10 0.63 15.70
N ILE A 95 -4.56 -0.56 16.09
CA ILE A 95 -5.01 -1.61 15.16
C ILE A 95 -6.30 -1.18 14.44
N VAL A 96 -7.30 -0.68 15.17
CA VAL A 96 -8.56 -0.21 14.56
C VAL A 96 -8.33 0.98 13.62
N PRO A 97 -7.56 2.01 14.01
CA PRO A 97 -7.10 3.06 13.08
C PRO A 97 -6.33 2.51 11.89
N GLY A 98 -5.47 1.50 12.09
CA GLY A 98 -4.74 0.84 11.03
C GLY A 98 -5.66 0.15 10.01
N ILE A 99 -6.69 -0.55 10.46
CA ILE A 99 -7.72 -1.15 9.60
C ILE A 99 -8.44 -0.07 8.79
N ALA A 100 -8.92 0.99 9.46
CA ALA A 100 -9.59 2.10 8.81
C ALA A 100 -8.68 2.79 7.78
N TYR A 101 -7.39 2.94 8.11
CA TYR A 101 -6.38 3.49 7.21
C TYR A 101 -6.11 2.59 6.01
N GLY A 102 -6.06 1.27 6.20
CA GLY A 102 -5.98 0.30 5.11
C GLY A 102 -7.15 0.41 4.14
N VAL A 103 -8.38 0.49 4.65
CA VAL A 103 -9.58 0.73 3.83
C VAL A 103 -9.51 2.08 3.11
N PHE A 104 -9.04 3.13 3.78
CA PHE A 104 -8.84 4.44 3.17
C PHE A 104 -7.84 4.38 2.01
N LEU A 105 -6.66 3.75 2.21
CA LEU A 105 -5.67 3.56 1.16
C LEU A 105 -6.26 2.76 -0.01
N TRP A 106 -7.00 1.69 0.26
CA TRP A 106 -7.68 0.91 -0.76
C TRP A 106 -8.63 1.76 -1.61
N ILE A 107 -9.45 2.60 -0.98
CA ILE A 107 -10.35 3.52 -1.67
C ILE A 107 -9.56 4.51 -2.54
N VAL A 108 -8.50 5.10 -2.00
CA VAL A 108 -7.66 6.07 -2.72
C VAL A 108 -6.92 5.42 -3.89
N THR A 109 -6.45 4.19 -3.73
CA THR A 109 -5.81 3.43 -4.82
C THR A 109 -6.83 3.10 -5.91
N LEU A 110 -8.01 2.61 -5.57
CA LEU A 110 -8.96 2.14 -6.58
C LEU A 110 -9.79 3.24 -7.24
N VAL A 111 -10.27 4.22 -6.48
CA VAL A 111 -11.26 5.18 -6.99
C VAL A 111 -10.61 6.25 -7.87
N PRO A 112 -9.69 7.08 -7.35
CA PRO A 112 -9.04 8.11 -8.16
C PRO A 112 -7.81 7.63 -8.94
N ILE A 113 -7.12 6.56 -8.54
CA ILE A 113 -5.79 6.22 -9.10
C ILE A 113 -5.85 5.12 -10.18
N HIS A 114 -6.53 4.01 -9.92
CA HIS A 114 -6.48 2.82 -10.79
C HIS A 114 -6.87 3.10 -12.24
N LYS A 115 -8.08 3.62 -12.48
CA LYS A 115 -8.61 3.83 -13.83
C LYS A 115 -7.77 4.82 -14.65
N PRO A 116 -7.33 5.99 -14.12
CA PRO A 116 -6.45 6.89 -14.86
C PRO A 116 -5.09 6.28 -15.25
N ILE A 117 -4.55 5.36 -14.44
CA ILE A 117 -3.28 4.72 -14.75
C ILE A 117 -3.48 3.59 -15.77
N THR A 118 -4.36 2.63 -15.47
CA THR A 118 -4.46 1.36 -16.21
C THR A 118 -5.48 1.38 -17.34
N GLY A 119 -6.38 2.38 -17.36
CA GLY A 119 -7.53 2.43 -18.27
C GLY A 119 -8.66 1.46 -17.91
N ILE A 120 -8.49 0.61 -16.89
CA ILE A 120 -9.48 -0.38 -16.47
C ILE A 120 -10.27 0.18 -15.29
N THR A 121 -11.59 -0.02 -15.29
CA THR A 121 -12.41 0.36 -14.13
C THR A 121 -12.44 -0.81 -13.14
N PRO A 122 -12.12 -0.61 -11.84
CA PRO A 122 -12.14 -1.69 -10.85
C PRO A 122 -13.51 -2.40 -10.78
N TRP A 123 -14.59 -1.61 -10.84
CA TRP A 123 -15.99 -2.08 -10.73
C TRP A 123 -16.48 -2.95 -11.90
N LYS A 124 -15.79 -2.88 -13.03
CA LYS A 124 -16.11 -3.63 -14.25
C LYS A 124 -14.85 -4.30 -14.79
N HIS A 125 -14.04 -4.84 -13.89
CA HIS A 125 -12.78 -5.45 -14.25
C HIS A 125 -13.03 -6.72 -15.10
N PRO A 126 -12.25 -6.97 -16.17
CA PRO A 126 -12.43 -8.14 -17.04
C PRO A 126 -12.42 -9.48 -16.31
N ASP A 127 -11.61 -9.57 -15.26
CA ASP A 127 -11.46 -10.76 -14.41
C ASP A 127 -12.50 -10.82 -13.26
N GLY A 128 -13.59 -10.05 -13.35
CA GLY A 128 -14.63 -9.98 -12.33
C GLY A 128 -14.19 -9.24 -11.07
N MET A 129 -14.80 -9.56 -9.91
CA MET A 129 -14.53 -8.86 -8.65
C MET A 129 -13.26 -9.33 -7.91
N ILE A 130 -12.65 -10.43 -8.36
CA ILE A 130 -11.51 -11.06 -7.66
C ILE A 130 -10.37 -10.06 -7.42
N PRO A 131 -9.92 -9.26 -8.40
CA PRO A 131 -8.81 -8.33 -8.19
C PRO A 131 -9.13 -7.24 -7.16
N MET A 132 -10.37 -6.76 -7.10
CA MET A 132 -10.78 -5.79 -6.08
C MET A 132 -10.81 -6.39 -4.68
N ILE A 133 -11.29 -7.63 -4.54
CA ILE A 133 -11.34 -8.33 -3.25
C ILE A 133 -9.92 -8.64 -2.77
N ALA A 134 -9.06 -9.11 -3.67
CA ALA A 134 -7.64 -9.32 -3.40
C ALA A 134 -6.97 -8.03 -2.92
N SER A 135 -7.16 -6.95 -3.65
CA SER A 135 -6.68 -5.60 -3.31
C SER A 135 -7.17 -5.14 -1.92
N LEU A 136 -8.45 -5.33 -1.60
CA LEU A 136 -9.00 -4.97 -0.28
C LEU A 136 -8.35 -5.79 0.84
N ILE A 137 -8.23 -7.10 0.67
CA ILE A 137 -7.60 -7.96 1.68
C ILE A 137 -6.12 -7.59 1.86
N GLY A 138 -5.39 -7.32 0.77
CA GLY A 138 -4.01 -6.86 0.83
C GLY A 138 -3.86 -5.56 1.63
N HIS A 139 -4.73 -4.59 1.38
CA HIS A 139 -4.75 -3.33 2.14
C HIS A 139 -5.18 -3.50 3.60
N LEU A 140 -6.08 -4.44 3.91
CA LEU A 140 -6.41 -4.79 5.29
C LEU A 140 -5.22 -5.44 6.00
N ILE A 141 -4.48 -6.33 5.34
CA ILE A 141 -3.22 -6.89 5.87
C ILE A 141 -2.24 -5.76 6.16
N TYR A 142 -2.02 -4.87 5.20
CA TYR A 142 -1.14 -3.70 5.37
C TYR A 142 -1.56 -2.86 6.59
N GLY A 143 -2.84 -2.49 6.67
CA GLY A 143 -3.38 -1.65 7.73
C GLY A 143 -3.31 -2.29 9.11
N VAL A 144 -3.66 -3.57 9.23
CA VAL A 144 -3.55 -4.34 10.48
C VAL A 144 -2.10 -4.43 10.93
N THR A 145 -1.18 -4.81 10.03
CA THR A 145 0.24 -4.92 10.36
C THR A 145 0.81 -3.58 10.81
N LEU A 146 0.48 -2.50 10.10
CA LEU A 146 0.96 -1.16 10.46
C LEU A 146 0.42 -0.74 11.83
N GLY A 147 -0.88 -0.90 12.05
CA GLY A 147 -1.53 -0.62 13.33
C GLY A 147 -0.94 -1.44 14.49
N MET A 148 -0.62 -2.71 14.26
CA MET A 148 0.04 -3.59 15.24
C MET A 148 1.46 -3.12 15.57
N ILE A 149 2.26 -2.74 14.57
CA ILE A 149 3.63 -2.24 14.79
C ILE A 149 3.59 -1.00 15.69
N PHE A 150 2.71 -0.04 15.41
CA PHE A 150 2.57 1.18 16.22
C PHE A 150 1.93 0.95 17.59
N TRP A 151 1.22 -0.17 17.77
CA TRP A 151 0.69 -0.56 19.06
C TRP A 151 1.79 -1.16 19.96
N LEU A 152 2.65 -2.00 19.38
CA LEU A 152 3.75 -2.67 20.08
C LEU A 152 4.97 -1.78 20.30
N VAL A 153 5.18 -0.83 19.38
CA VAL A 153 6.26 0.16 19.45
C VAL A 153 5.62 1.55 19.41
N PRO A 154 4.99 2.00 20.51
CA PRO A 154 4.43 3.34 20.56
C PRO A 154 5.55 4.35 20.39
N ILE A 155 5.42 5.20 19.37
CA ILE A 155 6.31 6.34 19.22
C ILE A 155 5.76 7.42 20.14
N SER A 156 6.29 7.50 21.35
CA SER A 156 5.91 8.53 22.32
C SER A 156 6.21 9.92 21.74
N SER A 157 5.19 10.78 21.69
CA SER A 157 5.31 12.22 21.44
C SER A 157 5.81 12.99 22.65
#